data_AF-A0A1F5LCJ9-F1
#
_entry.id   AF-A0A1F5LCJ9-F1
#
_cell.length_a   1.000
_cell.length_b   1.000
_cell.length_c   1.000
_cell.angle_alpha   90.00
_cell.angle_beta   90.00
_cell.angle_gamma   90.00
#
_symmetry.space_group_name_H-M   'P 1'
#
loop_
_entity.id
_entity.type
_entity.pdbx_description
1 polymer ?
#
loop_
_entity_poly.entity_id
_entity_poly.type
_entity_poly.pdbx_seq_one_letter_code
_entity_poly.pdbx_strand_id
1 'polypeptide(L)'
;MSNRSSTAADLTVDPCAKSIPSLKAKLVSPVSVTRFFYGCYVPARIDRRDPRTSPGFTQLVRFPLRILIIMAEWDTLALEAEELAERLRQLPGWHEVSQRMAGCAHGWGKNLQLTSPAHLLEAKEQAYRMAVEMSNEK
;
A
#
# COMPACT_ATOMS: atom_id res chain seq x y z
N MET A 1 -10.73 25.02 -2.02
CA MET A 1 -9.74 24.17 -2.73
C MET A 1 -9.75 22.81 -2.06
N SER A 2 -10.28 21.79 -2.73
CA SER A 2 -10.44 20.44 -2.14
C SER A 2 -9.15 19.67 -2.31
N ASN A 3 -8.38 19.51 -1.24
CA ASN A 3 -7.26 18.55 -1.20
C ASN A 3 -7.83 17.15 -1.46
N ARG A 4 -7.57 16.59 -2.64
CA ARG A 4 -7.91 15.20 -2.94
C ARG A 4 -6.72 14.33 -2.56
N SER A 5 -6.81 13.75 -1.36
CA SER A 5 -5.97 12.66 -0.89
C SER A 5 -6.21 11.43 -1.76
N SER A 6 -5.19 10.96 -2.47
CA SER A 6 -5.24 9.69 -3.21
C SER A 6 -4.52 8.65 -2.37
N THR A 7 -5.25 7.66 -1.83
CA THR A 7 -4.70 6.62 -0.92
C THR A 7 -4.76 5.22 -1.54
N ALA A 8 -3.94 4.26 -1.07
CA ALA A 8 -3.76 2.86 -1.58
C ALA A 8 -5.06 2.05 -1.63
N ALA A 9 -6.02 2.63 -0.95
CA ALA A 9 -7.29 2.15 -0.57
C ALA A 9 -8.36 3.10 -1.18
N ASP A 10 -8.12 3.62 -2.38
CA ASP A 10 -9.05 4.45 -3.15
C ASP A 10 -9.17 3.92 -4.60
N LEU A 11 -10.24 3.17 -4.84
CA LEU A 11 -10.59 2.64 -6.16
C LEU A 11 -11.28 3.68 -7.06
N THR A 12 -11.53 4.90 -6.57
CA THR A 12 -12.09 5.99 -7.38
C THR A 12 -11.06 6.62 -8.31
N VAL A 13 -9.77 6.52 -7.96
CA VAL A 13 -8.66 7.01 -8.78
C VAL A 13 -8.40 6.03 -9.92
N ASP A 14 -8.44 6.53 -11.15
CA ASP A 14 -8.09 5.70 -12.31
C ASP A 14 -6.61 5.29 -12.22
N PRO A 15 -6.26 4.01 -12.49
CA PRO A 15 -4.88 3.55 -12.42
C PRO A 15 -3.89 4.38 -13.26
N CYS A 16 -4.33 5.00 -14.37
CA CYS A 16 -3.46 5.85 -15.19
C CYS A 16 -3.17 7.22 -14.56
N ALA A 17 -3.95 7.64 -13.57
CA ALA A 17 -3.77 8.90 -12.86
C ALA A 17 -2.89 8.75 -11.61
N LYS A 18 -2.45 7.53 -11.28
CA LYS A 18 -1.59 7.28 -10.12
C LYS A 18 -0.18 7.82 -10.35
N SER A 19 0.33 8.51 -9.34
CA SER A 19 1.68 9.08 -9.35
C SER A 19 2.74 8.00 -9.35
N ILE A 20 3.84 8.27 -10.06
CA ILE A 20 5.00 7.38 -10.16
C ILE A 20 5.99 7.76 -9.05
N PRO A 21 6.29 6.88 -8.07
CA PRO A 21 7.11 7.24 -6.91
C PRO A 21 8.60 7.36 -7.21
N SER A 22 9.10 6.76 -8.29
CA SER A 22 10.51 6.85 -8.70
C SER A 22 10.66 6.63 -10.19
N LEU A 23 11.75 7.10 -10.80
CA LEU A 23 12.05 6.85 -12.22
C LEU A 23 12.20 5.35 -12.55
N LYS A 24 12.48 4.52 -11.54
CA LYS A 24 12.56 3.05 -11.66
C LYS A 24 11.25 2.35 -11.34
N ALA A 25 10.24 3.09 -10.87
CA ALA A 25 8.95 2.54 -10.55
C ALA A 25 8.26 1.99 -11.80
N LYS A 26 7.58 0.86 -11.63
CA LYS A 26 6.78 0.24 -12.67
C LYS A 26 5.34 0.20 -12.20
N LEU A 27 4.41 0.38 -13.14
CA LEU A 27 3.01 0.08 -12.87
C LEU A 27 2.91 -1.36 -12.35
N VAL A 28 2.11 -1.57 -11.29
CA VAL A 28 1.83 -2.90 -10.72
C VAL A 28 1.37 -3.89 -11.80
N SER A 29 0.59 -3.39 -12.75
CA SER A 29 0.07 -4.12 -13.91
C SER A 29 -0.24 -3.12 -15.03
N PRO A 30 -0.35 -3.53 -16.30
CA PRO A 30 -0.90 -2.66 -17.34
C PRO A 30 -2.24 -2.06 -16.92
N VAL A 31 -2.48 -0.78 -17.22
CA VAL A 31 -3.69 -0.04 -16.82
C VAL A 31 -4.98 -0.78 -17.18
N SER A 32 -5.04 -1.41 -18.36
CA SER A 32 -6.20 -2.19 -18.80
C SER A 32 -6.49 -3.39 -17.88
N VAL A 33 -5.44 -4.06 -17.41
CA VAL A 33 -5.54 -5.20 -16.49
C VAL A 33 -5.97 -4.73 -15.10
N THR A 34 -5.42 -3.61 -14.60
CA THR A 34 -5.88 -3.03 -13.33
C THR A 34 -7.35 -2.60 -13.39
N ARG A 35 -7.78 -1.97 -14.49
CA ARG A 35 -9.20 -1.62 -14.70
C ARG A 35 -10.10 -2.86 -14.74
N PHE A 36 -9.63 -3.94 -15.39
CA PHE A 36 -10.33 -5.22 -15.39
C PHE A 36 -10.48 -5.77 -13.96
N PHE A 37 -9.40 -5.78 -13.16
CA PHE A 37 -9.49 -6.20 -11.75
C PHE A 37 -10.48 -5.36 -10.95
N TYR A 38 -10.51 -4.03 -11.14
CA TYR A 38 -11.47 -3.16 -10.45
C TYR A 38 -12.91 -3.48 -10.85
N GLY A 39 -13.16 -3.77 -12.13
CA GLY A 39 -14.48 -4.17 -12.64
C GLY A 39 -14.95 -5.54 -12.14
N CYS A 40 -14.02 -6.49 -11.93
CA CYS A 40 -14.33 -7.79 -11.34
C CYS A 40 -14.55 -7.69 -9.83
N TYR A 41 -13.82 -6.82 -9.14
CA TYR A 41 -13.84 -6.72 -7.68
C TYR A 41 -15.00 -5.87 -7.14
N VAL A 42 -15.34 -4.75 -7.80
CA VAL A 42 -16.41 -3.85 -7.38
C VAL A 42 -17.60 -3.96 -8.34
N PRO A 43 -18.72 -4.58 -7.94
CA PRO A 43 -19.92 -4.63 -8.76
C PRO A 43 -20.39 -3.22 -9.12
N ALA A 44 -20.92 -3.02 -10.33
CA ALA A 44 -21.30 -1.70 -10.85
C ALA A 44 -22.25 -0.88 -9.95
N ARG A 45 -23.02 -1.54 -9.09
CA ARG A 45 -23.97 -0.93 -8.14
C ARG A 45 -23.34 -0.47 -6.82
N ILE A 46 -22.06 -0.79 -6.58
CA ILE A 46 -21.35 -0.44 -5.35
C ILE A 46 -20.54 0.83 -5.60
N ASP A 47 -20.73 1.82 -4.72
CA ASP A 47 -19.92 3.03 -4.73
C ASP A 47 -18.47 2.66 -4.39
N ARG A 48 -17.53 3.02 -5.26
CA ARG A 48 -16.09 2.78 -5.03
C ARG A 48 -15.54 3.57 -3.84
N ARG A 49 -16.30 4.53 -3.29
CA ARG A 49 -15.98 5.21 -2.02
C ARG A 49 -16.42 4.42 -0.80
N ASP A 50 -17.12 3.30 -0.96
CA ASP A 50 -17.49 2.43 0.15
C ASP A 50 -16.20 2.01 0.89
N PRO A 51 -16.06 2.34 2.20
CA PRO A 51 -14.84 2.08 2.97
C PRO A 51 -14.41 0.61 3.02
N ARG A 52 -15.34 -0.32 2.73
CA ARG A 52 -15.05 -1.77 2.64
C ARG A 52 -14.34 -2.16 1.35
N THR A 53 -14.49 -1.35 0.29
CA THR A 53 -13.78 -1.51 -0.99
C THR A 53 -12.58 -0.59 -1.09
N SER A 54 -12.71 0.61 -0.52
CA SER A 54 -11.71 1.66 -0.51
C SER A 54 -11.45 2.14 0.93
N PRO A 55 -10.63 1.40 1.71
CA PRO A 55 -10.32 1.75 3.10
C PRO A 55 -9.76 3.16 3.34
N GLY A 56 -9.35 3.89 2.30
CA GLY A 56 -8.90 5.28 2.35
C GLY A 56 -9.97 6.24 2.86
N PHE A 57 -11.23 5.89 2.64
CA PHE A 57 -12.42 6.60 3.12
C PHE A 57 -12.91 6.14 4.50
N THR A 58 -12.24 5.15 5.12
CA THR A 58 -12.55 4.73 6.49
C THR A 58 -12.17 5.83 7.48
N GLN A 59 -13.04 6.09 8.47
CA GLN A 59 -12.69 6.95 9.60
C GLN A 59 -11.45 6.38 10.30
N LEU A 60 -10.40 7.20 10.47
CA LEU A 60 -9.11 6.74 10.99
C LEU A 60 -9.22 6.00 12.34
N VAL A 61 -10.15 6.42 13.21
CA VAL A 61 -10.40 5.78 14.51
C VAL A 61 -10.95 4.35 14.44
N ARG A 62 -11.37 3.88 13.26
CA ARG A 62 -11.83 2.50 13.03
C ARG A 62 -10.70 1.55 12.64
N PHE A 63 -9.51 2.09 12.35
CA PHE A 63 -8.34 1.28 12.11
C PHE A 63 -7.81 0.70 13.43
N PRO A 64 -7.18 -0.49 13.41
CA PRO A 64 -6.53 -1.07 14.58
C PRO A 64 -5.59 -0.08 15.27
N LEU A 65 -5.48 -0.16 16.61
CA LEU A 65 -4.57 0.70 17.37
C LEU A 65 -3.09 0.48 17.01
N ARG A 66 -2.74 -0.67 16.44
CA ARG A 66 -1.38 -1.06 16.10
C ARG A 66 -1.33 -1.50 14.64
N ILE A 67 -0.55 -0.81 13.83
CA ILE A 67 -0.54 -0.99 12.38
C ILE A 67 0.88 -0.94 11.84
N LEU A 68 1.21 -1.94 11.04
CA LEU A 68 2.43 -1.98 10.23
C LEU A 68 2.07 -1.86 8.75
N ILE A 69 2.67 -0.89 8.06
CA ILE A 69 2.53 -0.68 6.61
C ILE A 69 3.88 -0.85 5.93
N ILE A 70 4.03 -1.92 5.14
CA ILE A 70 5.27 -2.19 4.38
C ILE A 70 5.01 -1.91 2.91
N MET A 71 5.86 -1.09 2.31
CA MET A 71 5.72 -0.58 0.95
C MET A 71 6.96 -0.90 0.12
N ALA A 72 6.79 -1.13 -1.18
CA ALA A 72 7.89 -1.24 -2.11
C ALA A 72 8.23 0.14 -2.68
N GLU A 73 9.53 0.50 -2.77
CA GLU A 73 9.95 1.81 -3.32
C GLU A 73 9.44 2.06 -4.74
N TRP A 74 9.38 1.02 -5.56
CA TRP A 74 9.04 1.11 -6.98
C TRP A 74 7.57 0.79 -7.28
N ASP A 75 6.73 0.74 -6.26
CA ASP A 75 5.30 0.45 -6.37
C ASP A 75 4.46 1.73 -6.38
N THR A 76 3.67 1.94 -7.43
CA THR A 76 2.76 3.09 -7.55
C THR A 76 1.73 3.21 -6.41
N LEU A 77 1.44 2.14 -5.68
CA LEU A 77 0.55 2.15 -4.51
C LEU A 77 1.23 2.65 -3.23
N ALA A 78 2.56 2.83 -3.23
CA ALA A 78 3.32 3.17 -2.03
C ALA A 78 3.01 4.58 -1.51
N LEU A 79 2.91 5.59 -2.38
CA LEU A 79 2.58 6.98 -1.97
C LEU A 79 1.22 7.06 -1.28
N GLU A 80 0.33 6.29 -1.85
CA GLU A 80 -1.05 6.09 -1.49
C GLU A 80 -1.15 5.41 -0.09
N ALA A 81 -0.21 4.54 0.26
CA ALA A 81 -0.09 3.93 1.58
C ALA A 81 0.62 4.85 2.60
N GLU A 82 1.62 5.62 2.17
CA GLU A 82 2.29 6.64 2.99
C GLU A 82 1.33 7.72 3.48
N GLU A 83 0.40 8.15 2.62
CA GLU A 83 -0.62 9.12 3.02
C GLU A 83 -1.54 8.56 4.12
N LEU A 84 -1.90 7.28 4.06
CA LEU A 84 -2.66 6.64 5.14
C LEU A 84 -1.81 6.53 6.42
N ALA A 85 -0.56 6.12 6.31
CA ALA A 85 0.38 6.03 7.42
C ALA A 85 0.53 7.38 8.15
N GLU A 86 0.73 8.45 7.40
CA GLU A 86 0.89 9.80 7.97
C GLU A 86 -0.38 10.27 8.70
N ARG A 87 -1.56 10.00 8.14
CA ARG A 87 -2.84 10.30 8.79
C ARG A 87 -3.03 9.49 10.09
N LEU A 88 -2.65 8.22 10.10
CA LEU A 88 -2.74 7.36 11.29
C LEU A 88 -1.75 7.77 12.38
N ARG A 89 -0.53 8.15 12.01
CA ARG A 89 0.52 8.62 12.93
C ARG A 89 0.11 9.87 13.72
N GLN A 90 -0.76 10.69 13.14
CA GLN A 90 -1.29 11.89 13.79
C GLN A 90 -2.38 11.59 14.85
N LEU A 91 -2.87 10.36 14.95
CA LEU A 91 -3.88 9.99 15.95
C LEU A 91 -3.26 9.65 17.31
N PRO A 92 -3.67 10.33 18.39
CA PRO A 92 -3.22 9.98 19.74
C PRO A 92 -3.63 8.55 20.13
N GLY A 93 -2.66 7.74 20.58
CA GLY A 93 -2.91 6.37 21.03
C GLY A 93 -2.82 5.30 19.93
N TRP A 94 -2.56 5.67 18.67
CA TRP A 94 -2.23 4.72 17.61
C TRP A 94 -0.72 4.51 17.53
N HIS A 95 -0.30 3.26 17.47
CA HIS A 95 1.06 2.85 17.15
C HIS A 95 1.13 2.48 15.66
N GLU A 96 1.60 3.43 14.87
CA GLU A 96 1.79 3.28 13.44
C GLU A 96 3.29 3.11 13.14
N VAL A 97 3.62 2.08 12.37
CA VAL A 97 4.96 1.85 11.83
C VAL A 97 4.84 1.67 10.32
N SER A 98 5.50 2.53 9.54
CA SER A 98 5.57 2.40 8.08
C SER A 98 7.00 2.28 7.59
N GLN A 99 7.26 1.40 6.63
CA GLN A 99 8.58 1.26 6.01
C GLN A 99 8.49 1.11 4.49
N ARG A 100 9.25 1.94 3.76
CA ARG A 100 9.50 1.77 2.33
C ARG A 100 10.77 0.94 2.12
N MET A 101 10.62 -0.17 1.41
CA MET A 101 11.69 -1.13 1.15
C MET A 101 12.43 -0.71 -0.12
N ALA A 102 13.68 -0.26 0.05
CA ALA A 102 14.50 0.24 -1.04
C ALA A 102 14.74 -0.84 -2.11
N GLY A 103 14.76 -0.44 -3.38
CA GLY A 103 14.99 -1.34 -4.52
C GLY A 103 13.87 -2.36 -4.79
N CYS A 104 12.78 -2.35 -4.01
CA CYS A 104 11.73 -3.36 -4.10
C CYS A 104 10.61 -2.92 -5.05
N ALA A 105 10.19 -3.83 -5.94
CA ALA A 105 9.01 -3.69 -6.78
C ALA A 105 7.76 -4.29 -6.12
N HIS A 106 6.57 -4.02 -6.68
CA HIS A 106 5.32 -4.60 -6.20
C HIS A 106 5.43 -6.13 -6.04
N GLY A 107 5.13 -6.63 -4.83
CA GLY A 107 5.14 -8.06 -4.53
C GLY A 107 6.51 -8.73 -4.55
N TRP A 108 7.63 -7.99 -4.43
CA TRP A 108 9.01 -8.49 -4.55
C TRP A 108 9.27 -9.80 -3.79
N GLY A 109 8.74 -9.94 -2.57
CA GLY A 109 9.02 -11.09 -1.71
C GLY A 109 8.35 -12.41 -2.11
N LYS A 110 7.44 -12.42 -3.10
CA LYS A 110 6.63 -13.60 -3.45
C LYS A 110 7.40 -14.67 -4.24
N ASN A 111 8.28 -14.26 -5.15
CA ASN A 111 8.92 -15.16 -6.12
C ASN A 111 10.44 -14.98 -6.18
N LEU A 112 11.09 -14.80 -5.02
CA LEU A 112 12.55 -14.71 -4.97
C LEU A 112 13.17 -16.06 -5.36
N GLN A 113 14.14 -15.99 -6.26
CA GLN A 113 14.95 -17.12 -6.72
C GLN A 113 16.35 -17.04 -6.12
N LEU A 114 17.11 -18.13 -6.14
CA LEU A 114 18.52 -18.14 -5.69
C LEU A 114 19.40 -17.13 -6.45
N THR A 115 19.01 -16.79 -7.68
CA THR A 115 19.68 -15.80 -8.54
C THR A 115 19.19 -14.36 -8.29
N SER A 116 18.22 -14.16 -7.41
CA SER A 116 17.73 -12.81 -7.08
C SER A 116 18.81 -12.01 -6.34
N PRO A 117 18.89 -10.69 -6.57
CA PRO A 117 19.80 -9.83 -5.83
C PRO A 117 19.65 -9.99 -4.31
N ALA A 118 20.77 -10.10 -3.59
CA ALA A 118 20.80 -10.34 -2.14
C ALA A 118 19.94 -9.33 -1.35
N HIS A 119 19.99 -8.05 -1.73
CA HIS A 119 19.20 -6.99 -1.07
C HIS A 119 17.68 -7.25 -1.07
N LEU A 120 17.14 -7.99 -2.06
CA LEU A 120 15.72 -8.33 -2.07
C LEU A 120 15.35 -9.39 -1.03
N LEU A 121 16.28 -10.31 -0.76
CA LEU A 121 16.13 -11.30 0.32
C LEU A 121 16.25 -10.62 1.67
N GLU A 122 17.26 -9.76 1.86
CA GLU A 122 17.42 -8.97 3.08
C GLU A 122 16.19 -8.10 3.36
N ALA A 123 15.66 -7.42 2.34
CA ALA A 123 14.41 -6.66 2.46
C ALA A 123 13.22 -7.56 2.81
N LYS A 124 13.13 -8.76 2.23
CA LYS A 124 12.09 -9.72 2.64
C LYS A 124 12.25 -10.10 4.11
N GLU A 125 13.43 -10.52 4.55
CA GLU A 125 13.68 -10.90 5.94
C GLU A 125 13.39 -9.77 6.91
N GLN A 126 13.79 -8.54 6.58
CA GLN A 126 13.44 -7.34 7.35
C GLN A 126 11.92 -7.17 7.44
N ALA A 127 11.19 -7.25 6.32
CA ALA A 127 9.74 -7.09 6.30
C ALA A 127 9.04 -8.14 7.18
N TYR A 128 9.47 -9.40 7.12
CA TYR A 128 8.92 -10.47 7.97
C TYR A 128 9.26 -10.25 9.45
N ARG A 129 10.48 -9.83 9.75
CA ARG A 129 10.89 -9.52 11.12
C ARG A 129 10.03 -8.40 11.72
N MET A 130 9.82 -7.31 10.99
CA MET A 130 8.93 -6.22 11.41
C MET A 130 7.50 -6.72 11.66
N ALA A 131 6.98 -7.62 10.82
CA ALA A 131 5.65 -8.18 11.00
C ALA A 131 5.55 -9.05 12.27
N VAL A 132 6.58 -9.85 12.56
CA VAL A 132 6.67 -10.66 13.78
C VAL A 132 6.78 -9.77 15.01
N GLU A 133 7.63 -8.74 14.97
CA GLU A 133 7.78 -7.73 16.03
C GLU A 133 6.43 -7.05 16.31
N MET A 134 5.78 -6.46 15.29
CA MET A 134 4.45 -5.87 15.42
C MET A 134 3.38 -6.87 15.91
N SER A 135 3.48 -8.15 15.59
CA SER A 135 2.51 -9.13 16.10
C SER A 135 2.75 -9.51 17.57
N ASN A 136 3.99 -9.38 18.05
CA ASN A 136 4.41 -9.83 19.37
C ASN A 136 4.49 -8.73 20.42
N GLU A 137 4.57 -7.45 20.05
CA GLU A 137 4.47 -6.39 21.09
C GLU A 137 3.08 -6.47 21.74
N LYS A 138 3.04 -6.19 23.04
CA LYS A 138 1.82 -6.25 23.87
C LYS A 138 1.27 -4.86 24.10
#